data_AF-A0A2S6HXQ7-F1
#
_entry.id   AF-A0A2S6HXQ7-F1
#
_cell.length_a   1.000
_cell.length_b   1.000
_cell.length_c   1.000
_cell.angle_alpha   90.00
_cell.angle_beta   90.00
_cell.angle_gamma   90.00
#
_symmetry.space_group_name_H-M   'P 1'
#
loop_
_entity.id
_entity.type
_entity.pdbx_description
1 polymer ?
#
loop_
_entity_poly.entity_id
_entity_poly.type
_entity_poly.pdbx_seq_one_letter_code
_entity_poly.pdbx_strand_id
1 'polypeptide(L)'
;MGYKLNLNKSKMYALMSAVNNNLPLVHKCDFSHHHSCYWMSYQHPVTGDYIRVTVTPVLGDTIICFRNESEGTDYQIDHFSIQYLMDHGMLQEVSA
;
A
#
# COMPACT_ATOMS: atom_id res chain seq x y z
N MET A 1 21.36 7.54 9.28
CA MET A 1 21.00 6.25 8.66
C MET A 1 19.72 6.46 7.88
N GLY A 2 19.68 6.11 6.59
CA GLY A 2 18.48 6.28 5.77
C GLY A 2 17.65 5.00 5.75
N TYR A 3 16.33 5.12 5.60
CA TYR A 3 15.44 3.99 5.34
C TYR A 3 14.71 4.20 4.03
N LYS A 4 14.54 3.13 3.26
CA LYS A 4 13.61 3.08 2.13
C LYS A 4 12.52 2.06 2.39
N LEU A 5 11.33 2.30 1.85
CA LEU A 5 10.29 1.27 1.80
C LEU A 5 10.82 0.04 1.04
N ASN A 6 10.40 -1.12 1.50
CA ASN A 6 10.73 -2.42 0.91
C ASN A 6 9.49 -3.30 0.92
N LEU A 7 8.53 -2.94 0.05
CA LEU A 7 7.30 -3.67 -0.11
C LEU A 7 7.40 -4.66 -1.27
N ASN A 8 6.88 -5.85 -1.02
CA ASN A 8 6.52 -6.82 -2.05
C ASN A 8 4.99 -6.98 -2.02
N LYS A 9 4.45 -7.81 -2.93
CA LYS A 9 3.02 -8.10 -3.02
C LYS A 9 2.40 -8.46 -1.66
N SER A 10 3.02 -9.35 -0.89
CA SER A 10 2.49 -9.79 0.41
C SER A 10 2.50 -8.69 1.47
N LYS A 11 3.58 -7.89 1.55
CA LYS A 11 3.69 -6.76 2.49
C LYS A 11 2.70 -5.65 2.15
N MET A 12 2.54 -5.34 0.87
CA MET A 12 1.55 -4.38 0.39
C MET A 12 0.12 -4.84 0.77
N TYR A 13 -0.18 -6.12 0.56
CA TYR A 13 -1.47 -6.70 0.94
C TYR A 13 -1.69 -6.69 2.46
N ALA A 14 -0.65 -6.89 3.26
CA ALA A 14 -0.72 -6.80 4.72
C ALA A 14 -1.08 -5.38 5.18
N LEU A 15 -0.49 -4.33 4.58
CA LEU A 15 -0.85 -2.94 4.86
C LEU A 15 -2.32 -2.68 4.51
N MET A 16 -2.75 -3.12 3.33
CA MET A 16 -4.15 -2.99 2.92
C MET A 16 -5.10 -3.68 3.92
N SER A 17 -4.78 -4.91 4.32
CA SER A 17 -5.63 -5.70 5.23
C SER A 17 -5.70 -5.14 6.64
N ALA A 18 -4.69 -4.38 7.07
CA ALA A 18 -4.68 -3.74 8.38
C ALA A 18 -5.70 -2.59 8.48
N VAL A 19 -6.12 -2.01 7.35
CA VAL A 19 -7.03 -0.87 7.30
C VAL A 19 -8.34 -1.16 6.55
N ASN A 20 -8.39 -2.23 5.74
CA ASN A 20 -9.55 -2.57 4.94
C ASN A 20 -9.85 -4.08 5.01
N ASN A 21 -11.05 -4.43 5.49
CA ASN A 21 -11.50 -5.82 5.64
C ASN A 21 -12.19 -6.38 4.37
N ASN A 22 -12.46 -5.54 3.37
CA ASN A 22 -13.19 -5.90 2.16
C ASN A 22 -12.25 -6.01 0.93
N LEU A 23 -11.21 -6.81 1.08
CA LEU A 23 -10.20 -7.04 0.05
C LEU A 23 -10.44 -8.38 -0.66
N PRO A 24 -10.18 -8.47 -1.97
CA PRO A 24 -10.15 -9.75 -2.64
C PRO A 24 -8.92 -10.55 -2.22
N LEU A 25 -8.91 -11.86 -2.50
CA LEU A 25 -7.74 -12.70 -2.25
C LEU A 25 -6.48 -12.14 -2.92
N VAL A 26 -5.34 -12.22 -2.24
CA VAL A 26 -4.06 -11.63 -2.68
C VAL A 26 -3.64 -12.00 -4.11
N HIS A 27 -3.96 -13.22 -4.57
CA HIS A 27 -3.61 -13.65 -5.93
C HIS A 27 -4.40 -12.90 -7.01
N LYS A 28 -5.56 -12.32 -6.68
CA LYS A 28 -6.38 -11.47 -7.56
C LYS A 28 -5.96 -10.00 -7.57
N CYS A 29 -4.93 -9.65 -6.81
CA CYS A 29 -4.38 -8.31 -6.78
C CYS A 29 -3.15 -8.22 -7.68
N ASP A 30 -2.99 -7.12 -8.40
CA ASP A 30 -1.84 -6.84 -9.25
C ASP A 30 -0.90 -5.86 -8.56
N PHE A 31 0.28 -6.34 -8.16
CA PHE A 31 1.30 -5.55 -7.48
C PHE A 31 2.31 -5.00 -8.48
N SER A 32 2.66 -3.73 -8.35
CA SER A 32 3.74 -3.11 -9.09
C SER A 32 4.40 -2.00 -8.26
N HIS A 33 5.61 -1.61 -8.65
CA HIS A 33 6.35 -0.54 -8.00
C HIS A 33 7.23 0.18 -9.02
N HIS A 34 7.51 1.45 -8.76
CA HIS A 34 8.52 2.21 -9.49
C HIS A 34 9.24 3.16 -8.53
N HIS A 35 10.56 3.03 -8.45
CA HIS A 35 11.39 3.70 -7.44
C HIS A 35 10.85 3.52 -6.02
N SER A 36 10.36 4.60 -5.41
CA SER A 36 9.86 4.66 -4.03
C SER A 36 8.34 4.60 -3.93
N CYS A 37 7.64 4.47 -5.08
CA CYS A 37 6.19 4.43 -5.15
C CYS A 37 5.74 2.99 -5.36
N TYR A 38 4.83 2.53 -4.50
CA TYR A 38 4.27 1.18 -4.55
C TYR A 38 2.79 1.28 -4.83
N TRP A 39 2.27 0.39 -5.67
CA TRP A 39 0.83 0.28 -5.85
C TRP A 39 0.36 -1.15 -6.03
N MET A 40 -0.88 -1.37 -5.64
CA MET A 40 -1.60 -2.61 -5.82
C MET A 40 -2.95 -2.27 -6.41
N SER A 41 -3.34 -2.97 -7.48
CA SER A 41 -4.64 -2.76 -8.11
C SER A 41 -5.47 -4.03 -8.06
N TYR A 42 -6.78 -3.89 -7.94
CA TYR A 42 -7.70 -5.02 -7.89
C TYR A 42 -9.11 -4.61 -8.29
N GLN A 43 -9.95 -5.59 -8.62
CA GLN A 43 -11.38 -5.37 -8.81
C GLN A 43 -12.13 -5.56 -7.48
N HIS A 44 -12.88 -4.56 -7.04
CA HIS A 44 -13.62 -4.60 -5.79
C HIS A 44 -14.63 -5.76 -5.80
N PRO A 45 -14.65 -6.64 -4.77
CA PRO A 45 -15.37 -7.91 -4.84
C PRO A 45 -16.89 -7.77 -4.88
N VAL A 46 -17.43 -6.62 -4.45
CA VAL A 46 -18.89 -6.37 -4.40
C VAL A 46 -19.36 -5.48 -5.54
N THR A 47 -18.68 -4.35 -5.75
CA THR A 47 -19.13 -3.34 -6.73
C THR A 47 -18.56 -3.60 -8.13
N GLY A 48 -17.48 -4.37 -8.24
CA GLY A 48 -16.79 -4.60 -9.49
C GLY A 48 -15.91 -3.43 -9.96
N ASP A 49 -15.79 -2.36 -9.15
CA ASP A 49 -14.97 -1.19 -9.48
C ASP A 49 -13.48 -1.52 -9.51
N TYR A 50 -12.73 -0.78 -10.34
CA TYR A 50 -11.29 -0.90 -10.36
C TYR A 50 -10.67 0.00 -9.29
N ILE A 51 -10.04 -0.63 -8.30
CA ILE A 51 -9.40 0.05 -7.18
C ILE A 51 -7.89 0.03 -7.39
N ARG A 52 -7.28 1.21 -7.24
CA ARG A 52 -5.83 1.34 -7.10
C ARG A 52 -5.50 1.79 -5.69
N VAL A 53 -4.61 1.04 -5.05
CA VAL A 53 -4.03 1.39 -3.75
C VAL A 53 -2.61 1.84 -3.97
N THR A 54 -2.25 2.99 -3.42
CA THR A 54 -0.88 3.51 -3.46
C THR A 54 -0.31 3.59 -2.05
N VAL A 55 0.99 3.31 -1.90
CA VAL A 55 1.73 3.54 -0.66
C VAL A 55 2.89 4.48 -0.96
N THR A 56 2.89 5.62 -0.26
CA THR A 56 3.86 6.69 -0.47
C THR A 56 4.52 7.04 0.87
N PRO A 57 5.86 7.00 0.95
CA PRO A 57 6.57 7.47 2.12
C PRO A 57 6.53 9.00 2.16
N VAL A 58 6.19 9.57 3.30
CA VAL A 58 6.29 11.01 3.58
C VAL A 58 7.22 11.22 4.77
N LEU A 59 7.68 12.46 5.02
CA LEU A 59 8.66 12.73 6.07
C LEU A 59 8.14 12.29 7.45
N GLY A 60 8.66 11.17 7.97
CA GLY A 60 8.29 10.62 9.28
C GLY A 60 7.09 9.66 9.28
N ASP A 61 6.47 9.39 8.13
CA ASP A 61 5.21 8.64 8.05
C ASP A 61 5.07 7.92 6.70
N THR A 62 4.08 7.05 6.55
CA THR A 62 3.76 6.38 5.28
C THR A 62 2.27 6.36 5.07
N ILE A 63 1.84 6.91 3.95
CA ILE A 63 0.43 7.04 3.60
C ILE A 63 0.04 5.89 2.69
N ILE A 64 -1.06 5.23 3.01
CA ILE A 64 -1.78 4.34 2.11
C ILE A 64 -3.03 5.06 1.61
N CYS A 65 -3.28 5.01 0.31
CA CYS A 65 -4.44 5.67 -0.31
C CYS A 65 -5.14 4.70 -1.25
N PHE A 66 -6.44 4.47 -1.01
CA PHE A 66 -7.32 3.69 -1.86
C PHE A 66 -8.14 4.62 -2.75
N ARG A 67 -8.01 4.41 -4.05
CA ARG A 67 -8.66 5.19 -5.09
C ARG A 67 -9.58 4.31 -5.92
N ASN A 68 -10.83 4.75 -6.08
CA ASN A 68 -11.71 4.22 -7.12
C ASN A 68 -11.32 4.89 -8.44
N GLU A 69 -10.67 4.14 -9.33
CA GLU A 69 -10.22 4.68 -10.62
C GLU A 69 -11.39 4.87 -11.60
N SER A 70 -12.52 4.17 -11.40
CA SER A 70 -13.74 4.37 -12.20
C SER A 70 -14.32 5.77 -11.99
N GLU A 71 -14.26 6.26 -10.74
CA GLU A 71 -14.81 7.57 -10.33
C GLU A 71 -13.73 8.66 -10.21
N GLY A 72 -12.46 8.27 -10.17
CA GLY A 72 -11.33 9.17 -9.92
C GLY A 72 -11.23 9.66 -8.47
N THR A 73 -11.95 9.04 -7.54
CA THR A 73 -12.12 9.48 -6.15
C THR A 73 -11.30 8.65 -5.17
N ASP A 74 -10.63 9.33 -4.25
CA ASP A 74 -9.99 8.68 -3.10
C ASP A 74 -11.05 8.46 -2.02
N TYR A 75 -11.19 7.23 -1.54
CA TYR A 75 -12.26 6.88 -0.58
C TYR A 75 -11.74 6.41 0.78
N GLN A 76 -10.44 6.08 0.87
CA GLN A 76 -9.81 5.70 2.13
C GLN A 76 -8.34 6.10 2.12
N ILE A 77 -7.91 6.83 3.15
CA ILE A 77 -6.52 7.27 3.35
C ILE A 77 -6.15 7.00 4.80
N ASP A 78 -5.10 6.21 5.01
CA ASP A 78 -4.61 5.84 6.33
C ASP A 78 -3.09 6.02 6.43
N HIS A 79 -2.60 6.05 7.66
CA HIS A 79 -1.21 6.35 7.98
C HIS A 79 -0.57 5.20 8.75
N PHE A 80 0.68 4.88 8.43
CA PHE A 80 1.48 3.88 9.11
C PHE A 80 2.76 4.50 9.67
N SER A 81 2.91 4.38 11.00
CA SER A 81 4.12 4.82 11.66
C SER A 81 5.34 4.06 11.16
N ILE A 82 6.49 4.73 11.14
CA ILE A 82 7.78 4.10 10.80
C ILE A 82 8.04 2.89 11.70
N GLN A 83 7.66 2.95 12.99
CA GLN A 83 7.84 1.82 13.92
C GLN A 83 7.08 0.58 13.45
N TYR A 84 5.81 0.72 13.06
CA TYR A 84 5.04 -0.39 12.53
C TYR A 84 5.73 -1.02 11.31
N LEU A 85 6.23 -0.19 10.39
CA LEU A 85 6.93 -0.65 9.20
C LEU A 85 8.26 -1.34 9.52
N MET A 86 8.99 -0.88 10.54
CA MET A 86 10.19 -1.55 11.03
C MET A 86 9.88 -2.93 11.60
N ASP A 87 8.88 -3.00 12.49
CA ASP A 87 8.49 -4.25 13.17
C ASP A 87 8.03 -5.34 12.18
N HIS A 88 7.50 -4.93 11.03
CA HIS A 88 7.04 -5.83 9.97
C HIS A 88 8.05 -6.00 8.82
N GLY A 89 9.29 -5.54 9.00
CA GLY A 89 10.36 -5.68 8.00
C GLY A 89 10.04 -4.99 6.66
N MET A 90 9.20 -3.95 6.67
CA MET A 90 8.78 -3.18 5.50
C MET A 90 9.71 -2.01 5.18
N LEU A 91 10.74 -1.80 5.99
CA LEU A 91 11.83 -0.86 5.74
C LEU A 91 13.13 -1.61 5.45
N GLN A 92 13.95 -1.05 4.57
CA GLN A 92 15.32 -1.48 4.32
C GLN A 92 16.26 -0.32 4.65
N GLU A 93 17.28 -0.60 5.45
CA GLU A 93 18.38 0.34 5.71
C GLU A 93 19.14 0.62 4.42
N VAL A 94 19.44 1.89 4.19
CA VAL A 94 20.31 2.36 3.11
C VAL A 94 21.43 3.20 3.69
N SER A 95 22.66 2.81 3.36
CA SER A 95 23.84 3.63 3.61
C SER A 95 23.75 4.89 2.75
N ALA A 96 24.00 6.05 3.36
CA ALA A 96 24.10 7.32 2.67
C ALA A 96 25.32 7.38 1.75
#